data_AF-A0A167LQX2-F1
#
_entry.id   AF-A0A167LQX2-F1
#
_cell.length_a   1.000
_cell.length_b   1.000
_cell.length_c   1.000
_cell.angle_alpha   90.00
_cell.angle_beta   90.00
_cell.angle_gamma   90.00
#
_symmetry.space_group_name_H-M   'P 1'
#
loop_
_entity.id
_entity.type
_entity.pdbx_description
1 polymer ?
#
loop_
_entity_poly.entity_id
_entity_poly.type
_entity_poly.pdbx_seq_one_letter_code
_entity_poly.pdbx_strand_id
1 'polypeptide(L)'
;MTLLKTYMALLGFVASACARVHEGRAAINAKVSPDIPAGGTAIGRQLANVESFNAIPYADPPVSPLRFKPPRKLSTQPGIIDGTVIAPACPQMPISSDIEDVTSKLPAEFRKLPFYSP
;
A
#
# COMPACT_ATOMS: atom_id res chain seq x y z
N MET A 1 34.83 -54.04 3.01
CA MET A 1 33.99 -53.32 2.01
C MET A 1 32.72 -52.66 2.59
N THR A 2 32.42 -52.83 3.89
CA THR A 2 31.27 -52.21 4.56
C THR A 2 31.60 -50.89 5.26
N LEU A 3 32.83 -50.67 5.72
CA LEU A 3 33.26 -49.42 6.39
C LEU A 3 33.32 -48.18 5.46
N LEU A 4 33.62 -48.36 4.17
CA LEU A 4 33.65 -47.24 3.21
C LEU A 4 32.24 -46.77 2.84
N LYS A 5 31.27 -47.70 2.86
CA LYS A 5 29.86 -47.40 2.57
C LYS A 5 29.19 -46.61 3.71
N THR A 6 29.58 -46.84 4.96
CA THR A 6 29.07 -46.08 6.10
C THR A 6 29.68 -44.67 6.19
N TYR A 7 30.94 -44.51 5.78
CA TYR A 7 31.60 -43.19 5.76
C TYR A 7 31.00 -42.24 4.70
N MET A 8 30.68 -42.76 3.52
CA MET A 8 29.99 -42.00 2.48
C MET A 8 28.54 -41.63 2.85
N ALA A 9 27.87 -42.43 3.69
CA ALA A 9 26.53 -42.11 4.17
C ALA A 9 26.51 -41.01 5.25
N LEU A 10 27.58 -40.89 6.05
CA LEU A 10 27.72 -39.85 7.08
C LEU A 10 28.13 -38.48 6.52
N LEU A 11 28.90 -38.44 5.43
CA LEU A 11 29.24 -37.21 4.72
C LEU A 11 28.04 -36.58 3.99
N GLY A 12 27.02 -37.36 3.65
CA GLY A 12 25.79 -36.87 3.02
C GLY A 12 24.81 -36.15 3.96
N PHE A 13 24.91 -36.35 5.27
CA PHE A 13 23.93 -35.82 6.24
C PHE A 13 24.30 -34.46 6.84
N VAL A 14 25.56 -34.01 6.70
CA VAL A 14 26.04 -32.75 7.30
C VAL A 14 25.76 -31.51 6.42
N ALA A 15 25.47 -31.70 5.12
CA ALA A 15 25.23 -30.58 4.21
C ALA A 15 23.79 -30.03 4.22
N SER A 16 22.84 -30.69 4.90
CA SER A 16 21.42 -30.32 4.88
C SER A 16 20.97 -29.52 6.12
N ALA A 17 21.83 -28.64 6.66
CA ALA A 17 21.50 -27.80 7.82
C ALA A 17 21.78 -26.30 7.62
N CYS A 18 22.19 -25.84 6.44
CA CYS A 18 22.37 -24.41 6.14
C CYS A 18 21.35 -23.90 5.12
N ALA A 19 20.06 -24.02 5.45
CA ALA A 19 19.02 -23.21 4.81
C ALA A 19 17.86 -23.03 5.80
N ARG A 20 18.14 -22.47 6.98
CA ARG A 20 17.07 -21.78 7.72
C ARG A 20 16.81 -20.47 6.98
N VAL A 21 15.76 -20.49 6.17
CA VAL A 21 15.14 -19.30 5.58
C VAL A 21 14.92 -18.30 6.71
N HIS A 22 15.37 -17.08 6.45
CA HIS A 22 15.40 -15.96 7.35
C HIS A 22 13.97 -15.54 7.71
N GLU A 23 13.45 -16.07 8.81
CA GLU A 23 12.17 -15.64 9.36
C GLU A 23 12.37 -14.28 10.05
N GLY A 24 12.02 -13.21 9.34
CA GLY A 24 11.43 -12.02 9.95
C GLY A 24 12.35 -11.08 10.72
N ARG A 25 13.40 -10.55 10.10
CA ARG A 25 13.78 -9.14 10.34
C ARG A 25 13.32 -8.34 9.14
N ALA A 26 12.04 -7.95 9.12
CA ALA A 26 11.55 -6.94 8.18
C ALA A 26 12.45 -5.70 8.34
N ALA A 27 13.18 -5.34 7.29
CA ALA A 27 14.01 -4.15 7.33
C ALA A 27 13.09 -2.95 7.58
N ILE A 28 13.49 -2.07 8.50
CA ILE A 28 12.78 -0.82 8.73
C ILE A 28 12.85 0.00 7.43
N ASN A 29 11.75 0.06 6.68
CA ASN A 29 11.64 0.65 5.33
C ASN A 29 12.18 -0.22 4.17
N ALA A 30 11.83 -1.51 4.10
CA ALA A 30 11.97 -2.26 2.85
C ALA A 30 10.98 -1.78 1.78
N LYS A 31 11.39 -1.81 0.51
CA LYS A 31 10.47 -1.71 -0.64
C LYS A 31 9.91 -3.10 -0.95
N VAL A 32 8.61 -3.19 -1.19
CA VAL A 32 7.90 -4.43 -1.54
C VAL A 32 7.21 -4.23 -2.88
N SER A 33 7.22 -5.22 -3.76
CA SER A 33 6.70 -5.09 -5.13
C SER A 33 5.75 -6.23 -5.53
N PRO A 34 4.50 -6.28 -5.02
CA PRO A 34 3.52 -7.28 -5.43
C PRO A 34 2.81 -6.93 -6.74
N ASP A 35 2.28 -7.94 -7.40
CA ASP A 35 1.39 -7.80 -8.55
C ASP A 35 -0.04 -7.45 -8.11
N ILE A 36 -0.70 -6.57 -8.88
CA ILE A 36 -2.03 -6.03 -8.55
C ILE A 36 -3.10 -6.76 -9.38
N PRO A 37 -4.30 -7.03 -8.84
CA PRO A 37 -5.40 -7.65 -9.60
C PRO A 37 -5.84 -6.87 -10.86
N ALA A 38 -5.66 -5.55 -10.88
CA ALA A 38 -5.92 -4.70 -12.04
C ALA A 38 -4.86 -4.84 -13.16
N GLY A 39 -3.82 -5.65 -12.91
CA GLY A 39 -2.65 -5.80 -13.75
C GLY A 39 -1.54 -4.81 -13.39
N GLY A 40 -0.29 -5.24 -13.54
CA GLY A 40 0.88 -4.44 -13.19
C GLY A 40 1.40 -4.70 -11.77
N THR A 41 2.41 -3.94 -11.37
CA THR A 41 3.16 -4.11 -10.11
C THR A 41 3.10 -2.83 -9.29
N ALA A 42 2.72 -2.93 -8.02
CA ALA A 42 2.74 -1.81 -7.08
C ALA A 42 4.07 -1.80 -6.32
N ILE A 43 4.74 -0.66 -6.22
CA ILE A 43 5.88 -0.49 -5.31
C ILE A 43 5.34 0.08 -4.00
N GLY A 44 5.39 -0.69 -2.93
CA GLY A 44 4.99 -0.29 -1.59
C GLY A 44 6.16 -0.11 -0.63
N ARG A 45 5.82 0.26 0.59
CA ARG A 45 6.75 0.36 1.71
C ARG A 45 6.33 -0.60 2.81
N GLN A 46 7.30 -1.31 3.37
CA GLN A 46 7.13 -2.08 4.60
C GLN A 46 7.75 -1.33 5.77
N LEU A 47 6.94 -1.05 6.78
CA LEU A 47 7.38 -0.47 8.04
C LEU A 47 6.98 -1.41 9.18
N ALA A 48 7.97 -1.94 9.89
CA ALA A 48 7.79 -3.02 10.86
C ALA A 48 7.04 -4.21 10.22
N ASN A 49 5.84 -4.53 10.70
CA ASN A 49 5.00 -5.63 10.23
C ASN A 49 3.83 -5.16 9.35
N VAL A 50 3.84 -3.91 8.86
CA VAL A 50 2.79 -3.34 8.02
C VAL A 50 3.34 -3.00 6.65
N GLU A 51 2.66 -3.48 5.63
CA GLU A 51 2.90 -3.12 4.24
C GLU A 51 1.86 -2.09 3.79
N SER A 52 2.32 -0.99 3.20
CA SER A 52 1.48 0.10 2.72
C SER A 52 1.68 0.32 1.23
N PHE A 53 0.57 0.41 0.50
CA PHE A 53 0.49 0.67 -0.94
C PHE A 53 -0.52 1.80 -1.18
N ASN A 54 -0.01 3.02 -1.33
CA ASN A 54 -0.83 4.21 -1.56
C ASN A 54 -1.10 4.41 -3.07
N ALA A 55 -2.01 5.34 -3.39
CA ALA A 55 -2.23 5.84 -4.76
C ALA A 55 -2.53 4.75 -5.84
N ILE A 56 -3.05 3.58 -5.44
CA ILE A 56 -3.42 2.52 -6.39
C ILE A 56 -4.70 2.94 -7.14
N PRO A 57 -4.64 3.11 -8.48
CA PRO A 57 -5.81 3.49 -9.25
C PRO A 57 -6.80 2.33 -9.35
N TYR A 58 -8.08 2.60 -9.11
CA TYR A 58 -9.16 1.62 -9.22
C TYR A 58 -10.16 1.94 -10.35
N ALA A 59 -10.10 3.15 -10.90
CA ALA A 59 -11.00 3.66 -11.93
C ALA A 59 -10.28 4.69 -12.82
N ASP A 60 -10.80 4.93 -14.02
CA ASP A 60 -10.37 6.05 -14.85
C ASP A 60 -10.65 7.39 -14.12
N PRO A 61 -9.78 8.41 -14.25
CA PRO A 61 -9.97 9.71 -13.61
C PRO A 61 -11.33 10.33 -13.99
N PRO A 62 -12.13 10.83 -13.02
CA PRO A 62 -13.48 11.34 -13.24
C PRO A 62 -13.49 12.78 -13.81
N VAL A 63 -12.69 13.01 -14.85
CA VAL A 63 -12.50 14.32 -15.49
C VAL A 63 -13.20 14.37 -16.84
N SER A 64 -13.41 15.59 -17.34
CA SER A 64 -13.95 15.84 -18.68
C SER A 64 -15.27 15.07 -18.95
N PRO A 65 -15.42 14.20 -19.98
CA PRO A 65 -16.72 13.58 -20.26
C PRO A 65 -17.15 12.53 -19.22
N LEU A 66 -16.27 12.17 -18.28
CA LEU A 66 -16.56 11.27 -17.16
C LEU A 66 -17.05 12.01 -15.91
N ARG A 67 -17.04 13.35 -15.92
CA ARG A 67 -17.56 14.13 -14.79
C ARG A 67 -19.06 13.85 -14.60
N PHE A 68 -19.47 13.70 -13.34
CA PHE A 68 -20.85 13.40 -12.93
C PHE A 68 -21.43 12.10 -13.50
N LYS A 69 -20.56 11.14 -13.84
CA LYS A 69 -20.94 9.79 -14.26
C LYS A 69 -20.44 8.75 -13.25
N PRO A 70 -21.02 7.54 -13.25
CA PRO A 70 -20.49 6.42 -12.48
C PRO A 70 -19.00 6.18 -12.79
N PRO A 71 -18.21 5.70 -11.82
CA PRO A 71 -16.80 5.40 -12.04
C PRO A 71 -16.65 4.35 -13.14
N ARG A 72 -15.72 4.58 -14.07
CA ARG A 72 -15.39 3.64 -15.13
C ARG A 72 -14.20 2.80 -14.71
N LYS A 73 -14.27 1.47 -14.90
CA LYS A 73 -13.11 0.58 -14.70
C LYS A 73 -11.94 1.06 -15.54
N LEU A 74 -10.72 0.82 -15.06
CA LEU A 74 -9.49 1.21 -15.75
C LEU A 74 -9.51 0.75 -17.20
N SER A 75 -9.36 1.72 -18.10
CA SER A 75 -9.32 1.50 -19.54
C SER A 75 -7.96 1.02 -20.05
N THR A 76 -6.91 1.23 -19.25
CA THR A 76 -5.53 0.84 -19.54
C THR A 76 -4.94 0.12 -18.33
N GLN A 77 -4.04 -0.82 -18.58
CA GLN A 77 -3.35 -1.55 -17.52
C GLN A 77 -2.32 -0.64 -16.81
N PRO A 78 -2.28 -0.58 -15.47
CA PRO A 78 -1.50 0.40 -14.72
C PRO A 78 0.04 0.33 -14.86
N GLY A 79 0.61 -0.76 -15.39
CA GLY A 79 2.07 -0.91 -15.48
C GLY A 79 2.74 -0.96 -14.11
N ILE A 80 3.73 -0.11 -13.85
CA ILE A 80 4.40 -0.01 -12.54
C ILE A 80 3.86 1.23 -11.82
N ILE A 81 3.30 1.05 -10.63
CA ILE A 81 2.75 2.13 -9.81
C ILE A 81 3.66 2.37 -8.60
N ASP A 82 4.06 3.62 -8.38
CA ASP A 82 4.71 4.01 -7.13
C ASP A 82 3.66 4.26 -6.04
N GLY A 83 3.47 3.27 -5.17
CA GLY A 83 2.58 3.34 -4.03
C GLY A 83 3.24 3.85 -2.75
N THR A 84 4.41 4.49 -2.84
CA THR A 84 5.07 5.10 -1.67
C THR A 84 4.72 6.58 -1.47
N VAL A 85 4.05 7.18 -2.46
CA VAL A 85 3.68 8.62 -2.46
C VAL A 85 2.31 8.88 -1.82
N ILE A 86 2.08 10.14 -1.44
CA ILE A 86 0.77 10.60 -0.98
C ILE A 86 -0.15 10.76 -2.20
N ALA A 87 -1.34 10.16 -2.13
CA ALA A 87 -2.33 10.26 -3.20
C ALA A 87 -2.96 11.67 -3.25
N PRO A 88 -3.33 12.18 -4.43
CA PRO A 88 -4.02 13.45 -4.55
C PRO A 88 -5.39 13.38 -3.87
N ALA A 89 -5.68 14.35 -3.00
CA ALA A 89 -6.99 14.50 -2.40
C ALA A 89 -7.99 15.09 -3.42
N CYS A 90 -9.28 14.82 -3.23
CA CYS A 90 -10.33 15.46 -4.02
C CYS A 90 -10.37 16.97 -3.75
N PRO A 91 -10.59 17.81 -4.78
CA PRO A 91 -10.88 19.23 -4.57
C PRO A 91 -12.11 19.39 -3.68
N GLN A 92 -11.91 20.00 -2.51
CA GLN A 92 -12.98 20.40 -1.60
C GLN A 92 -13.14 21.93 -1.65
N MET A 93 -14.33 22.43 -1.36
CA MET A 93 -14.52 23.87 -1.21
C MET A 93 -13.68 24.34 -0.02
N PRO A 94 -12.85 25.40 -0.17
CA PRO A 94 -12.17 25.98 0.97
C PRO A 94 -13.23 26.52 1.93
N ILE A 95 -13.12 26.19 3.21
CA ILE A 95 -13.83 26.91 4.26
C ILE A 95 -13.22 28.32 4.24
N SER A 96 -13.93 29.31 3.71
CA SER A 96 -13.45 30.69 3.76
C SER A 96 -13.33 31.13 5.23
N SER A 97 -12.31 31.91 5.56
CA SER A 97 -12.12 32.51 6.89
C SER A 97 -13.29 33.43 7.30
N ASP A 98 -14.18 33.79 6.38
CA ASP A 98 -15.45 34.47 6.69
C ASP A 98 -16.46 33.56 7.42
N ILE A 99 -16.15 32.26 7.55
CA ILE A 99 -16.92 31.25 8.30
C ILE A 99 -16.40 31.13 9.75
N GLU A 100 -15.40 31.92 10.19
CA GLU A 100 -15.10 32.03 11.63
C GLU A 100 -16.32 32.52 12.43
N ASP A 101 -17.16 33.39 11.85
CA ASP A 101 -18.40 33.87 12.48
C ASP A 101 -19.52 32.81 12.52
N VAL A 102 -19.57 31.89 11.55
CA VAL A 102 -20.62 30.85 11.49
C VAL A 102 -20.20 29.61 12.27
N THR A 103 -18.92 29.22 12.24
CA THR A 103 -18.42 28.07 13.01
C THR A 103 -18.45 28.34 14.50
N SER A 104 -18.14 29.56 14.95
CA SER A 104 -18.26 29.94 16.38
C SER A 104 -19.69 29.88 16.90
N LYS A 105 -20.70 30.01 16.02
CA LYS A 105 -22.13 29.85 16.34
C LYS A 105 -22.65 28.41 16.22
N LEU A 106 -21.88 27.51 15.60
CA LEU A 106 -22.26 26.10 15.55
C LEU A 106 -22.03 25.45 16.92
N PRO A 107 -23.01 24.68 17.44
CA PRO A 107 -22.83 23.87 18.64
C PRO A 107 -21.58 23.00 18.51
N ALA A 108 -20.80 22.88 19.59
CA ALA A 108 -19.52 22.15 19.61
C ALA A 108 -19.62 20.69 19.11
N GLU A 109 -20.82 20.11 19.18
CA GLU A 109 -21.15 18.79 18.65
C GLU A 109 -21.05 18.71 17.12
N PHE A 110 -21.46 19.75 16.40
CA PHE A 110 -21.38 19.80 14.93
C PHE A 110 -19.94 19.93 14.43
N ARG A 111 -19.06 20.53 15.25
CA ARG A 111 -17.63 20.65 14.99
C ARG A 111 -16.85 19.34 15.20
N LYS A 112 -17.50 18.32 15.78
CA LYS A 112 -16.95 16.96 15.94
C LYS A 112 -17.40 15.99 14.84
N LEU A 113 -18.17 16.47 13.86
CA LEU A 113 -18.57 15.64 12.74
C LEU A 113 -17.35 15.28 11.88
N PRO A 114 -17.26 14.04 11.38
CA PRO A 114 -16.09 13.53 10.65
C PRO A 114 -15.82 14.26 9.32
N PHE A 115 -16.76 15.10 8.87
CA PHE A 115 -16.61 15.95 7.68
C PHE A 115 -15.88 17.27 7.96
N TYR A 116 -15.70 17.61 9.24
CA TYR A 116 -15.05 18.84 9.70
C TYR A 116 -13.78 18.45 10.47
N SER A 117 -12.69 18.23 9.73
CA SER A 117 -11.36 18.11 10.33
C SER A 117 -10.58 19.38 9.99
N PRO A 118 -10.02 20.10 10.97
CA PRO A 118 -9.10 21.20 10.69
C PRO A 118 -7.82 20.70 10.01
#